data_AF-A0A963HKF7-F1
#
_entry.id   AF-A0A963HKF7-F1
#
_cell.length_a   1.000
_cell.length_b   1.000
_cell.length_c   1.000
_cell.angle_alpha   90.00
_cell.angle_beta   90.00
_cell.angle_gamma   90.00
#
_symmetry.space_group_name_H-M   'P 1'
#
loop_
_entity.id
_entity.type
_entity.pdbx_description
1 polymer ?
#
loop_
_entity_poly.entity_id
_entity_poly.type
_entity_poly.pdbx_seq_one_letter_code
_entity_poly.pdbx_strand_id
1 'polypeptide(L)'
;MKTAIAIRHLDFEDLGTLEPLLQARDYTIEYVDATRDALNTRAVDTADLLVVLGGPIGAFDDEAYPFIVDELALVRRRLDGHRPLLGICLGAQLIAR
;
A
#
# COMPACT_ATOMS: atom_id res chain seq x y z
N MET A 1 6.43 -19.00 -2.00
CA MET A 1 5.96 -18.16 -0.87
C MET A 1 5.08 -17.08 -1.44
N LYS A 2 4.07 -16.65 -0.69
CA LYS A 2 3.21 -15.54 -1.11
C LYS A 2 3.93 -14.22 -0.83
N THR A 3 3.59 -13.15 -1.54
CA THR A 3 4.16 -11.82 -1.28
C THR A 3 3.11 -10.84 -0.76
N ALA A 4 3.45 -10.14 0.31
CA ALA A 4 2.68 -9.01 0.81
C ALA A 4 3.54 -7.75 0.68
N ILE A 5 3.06 -6.77 -0.08
CA ILE A 5 3.69 -5.45 -0.14
C ILE A 5 2.91 -4.49 0.73
N ALA A 6 3.62 -3.82 1.64
CA ALA A 6 3.10 -2.75 2.47
C ALA A 6 3.61 -1.39 1.96
N ILE A 7 2.70 -0.59 1.42
CA ILE A 7 2.97 0.81 1.09
C ILE A 7 2.91 1.62 2.38
N ARG A 8 4.00 2.29 2.74
CA ARG A 8 4.12 3.15 3.93
C ARG A 8 4.34 4.61 3.54
N HIS A 9 3.90 5.51 4.41
CA HIS A 9 4.03 6.97 4.23
C HIS A 9 4.97 7.60 5.26
N LEU A 10 5.36 6.83 6.28
CA LEU A 10 6.28 7.21 7.35
C LEU A 10 7.21 6.04 7.65
N ASP A 11 8.47 6.32 7.99
CA ASP A 11 9.49 5.30 8.26
C ASP A 11 9.09 4.36 9.42
N PHE A 12 8.29 4.84 10.37
CA PHE A 12 7.87 4.10 11.58
C PHE A 12 6.45 3.53 11.53
N GLU A 13 5.65 3.83 10.50
CA GLU A 13 4.36 3.16 10.33
C GLU A 13 4.59 1.83 9.62
N ASP A 14 4.38 0.74 10.36
CA ASP A 14 4.58 -0.63 9.91
C ASP A 14 3.27 -1.43 9.92
N LEU A 15 3.34 -2.72 9.56
CA LEU A 15 2.19 -3.62 9.57
C LEU A 15 1.73 -4.01 10.98
N GLY A 16 2.49 -3.67 12.03
CA GLY A 16 2.20 -3.96 13.43
C GLY A 16 1.77 -5.41 13.65
N THR A 17 0.54 -5.60 14.13
CA THR A 17 -0.01 -6.94 14.42
C THR A 17 -0.25 -7.80 13.18
N LEU A 18 -0.33 -7.22 11.97
CA LEU A 18 -0.50 -7.98 10.73
C LEU A 18 0.78 -8.69 10.31
N GLU A 19 1.95 -8.13 10.59
CA GLU A 19 3.24 -8.69 10.18
C GLU A 19 3.43 -10.15 10.66
N PRO A 20 3.35 -10.46 11.98
CA PRO A 20 3.50 -11.84 12.45
C PRO A 20 2.38 -12.76 11.94
N LEU A 21 1.16 -12.24 11.71
CA LEU A 21 0.04 -13.02 11.19
C LEU A 21 0.23 -13.41 9.71
N LEU A 22 0.84 -12.54 8.92
CA LEU A 22 1.18 -12.77 7.52
C LEU A 22 2.36 -13.71 7.40
N GLN A 23 3.41 -13.51 8.21
CA GLN A 23 4.57 -14.41 8.27
C GLN A 23 4.16 -15.84 8.66
N ALA A 24 3.27 -16.00 9.64
CA ALA A 24 2.71 -17.31 10.02
C ALA A 24 1.86 -17.98 8.92
N ARG A 25 1.54 -17.26 7.84
CA ARG A 25 0.82 -17.75 6.64
C ARG A 25 1.71 -17.81 5.40
N ASP A 26 3.02 -17.85 5.59
CA ASP A 26 4.05 -17.97 4.54
C ASP A 26 4.07 -16.80 3.53
N TYR A 27 3.73 -15.60 4.00
CA TYR A 27 3.97 -14.37 3.25
C TYR A 27 5.38 -13.85 3.50
N THR A 28 6.10 -13.57 2.43
CA THR A 28 7.25 -12.67 2.43
C THR A 28 6.74 -11.24 2.38
N ILE A 29 7.19 -10.41 3.32
CA ILE A 29 6.75 -9.02 3.45
C ILE A 29 7.84 -8.11 2.90
N GLU A 30 7.43 -7.16 2.07
CA GLU A 30 8.28 -6.09 1.56
C GLU A 30 7.60 -4.74 1.82
N TYR A 31 8.38 -3.76 2.27
CA TYR A 31 7.93 -2.39 2.46
C TYR A 31 8.35 -1.53 1.28
N VAL A 32 7.43 -0.71 0.79
CA VAL A 32 7.66 0.29 -0.25
C VAL A 32 7.26 1.64 0.32
N ASP A 33 8.18 2.61 0.28
CA ASP A 33 7.94 3.95 0.79
C ASP A 33 7.34 4.82 -0.31
N ALA A 34 6.06 5.22 -0.17
CA ALA A 34 5.36 6.01 -1.18
C ALA A 34 6.01 7.38 -1.42
N THR A 35 6.80 7.88 -0.47
CA THR A 35 7.46 9.20 -0.57
C THR A 35 8.80 9.14 -1.31
N ARG A 36 9.35 7.94 -1.54
CA ARG A 36 10.71 7.74 -2.08
C ARG A 36 10.77 6.75 -3.25
N ASP A 37 9.92 5.73 -3.24
CA ASP A 37 9.99 4.61 -4.16
C ASP A 37 8.94 4.71 -5.28
N ALA A 38 9.23 4.06 -6.41
CA ALA A 38 8.27 3.94 -7.50
C ALA A 38 7.17 2.92 -7.17
N LEU A 39 5.90 3.32 -7.35
CA LEU A 39 4.74 2.46 -7.07
C LEU A 39 4.26 1.66 -8.28
N ASN A 40 4.73 1.98 -9.48
CA ASN A 40 4.36 1.33 -10.74
C ASN A 40 5.33 0.19 -11.11
N THR A 41 5.78 -0.58 -10.13
CA THR A 41 6.71 -1.69 -10.36
C THR A 41 5.98 -3.01 -10.54
N ARG A 42 6.59 -3.93 -11.30
CA ARG A 42 6.06 -5.29 -11.47
C ARG A 42 5.89 -6.01 -10.12
N ALA A 43 6.76 -5.76 -9.14
CA ALA A 43 6.66 -6.36 -7.82
C ALA A 43 5.35 -5.93 -7.13
N VAL A 44 5.10 -4.61 -7.07
CA VAL A 44 3.87 -4.03 -6.50
C VAL A 44 2.62 -4.54 -7.21
N ASP A 45 2.61 -4.49 -8.55
CA ASP A 45 1.45 -4.91 -9.34
C ASP A 45 1.17 -6.41 -9.17
N THR A 46 2.21 -7.24 -8.99
CA THR A 46 2.09 -8.71 -8.93
C THR A 46 2.02 -9.30 -7.52
N ALA A 47 2.11 -8.51 -6.46
CA ALA A 47 2.00 -8.98 -5.08
C ALA A 47 0.70 -9.79 -4.83
N ASP A 48 0.75 -10.82 -4.00
CA ASP A 48 -0.44 -11.57 -3.61
C ASP A 48 -1.37 -10.73 -2.74
N LEU A 49 -0.81 -9.92 -1.85
CA LEU A 49 -1.51 -8.92 -1.03
C LEU A 49 -0.83 -7.56 -1.16
N LEU A 50 -1.63 -6.51 -1.38
CA LEU A 50 -1.19 -5.13 -1.25
C LEU A 50 -1.85 -4.53 -0.01
N VAL A 51 -1.06 -3.94 0.88
CA VAL A 51 -1.53 -3.19 2.04
C VAL A 51 -1.11 -1.73 1.86
N VAL A 52 -2.06 -0.80 1.90
CA VAL A 52 -1.78 0.64 1.93
C VAL A 52 -1.98 1.12 3.36
N LEU A 53 -0.88 1.50 4.03
CA LEU A 53 -0.87 1.87 5.44
C LEU A 53 -1.44 3.28 5.69
N GLY A 54 -1.43 3.69 6.95
CA GLY A 54 -1.82 5.03 7.34
C GLY A 54 -0.75 6.07 7.02
N GLY A 55 -1.09 7.33 7.27
CA GLY A 55 -0.18 8.46 7.21
C GLY A 55 -0.88 9.73 7.67
N PRO A 56 -0.14 10.78 8.06
CA PRO A 56 -0.67 12.04 8.58
C PRO A 56 -1.13 12.98 7.47
N ILE A 57 -1.50 12.44 6.31
CA ILE A 57 -1.73 13.16 5.07
C ILE A 57 -3.22 13.08 4.74
N GLY A 58 -3.82 14.16 4.23
CA GLY A 58 -5.19 14.14 3.74
C GLY A 58 -5.28 13.41 2.41
N ALA A 59 -6.30 12.55 2.24
CA ALA A 59 -6.53 11.79 0.99
C ALA A 59 -6.83 12.65 -0.25
N PHE A 60 -6.93 13.98 -0.10
CA PHE A 60 -7.15 14.95 -1.18
C PHE A 60 -6.02 15.99 -1.27
N ASP A 61 -4.92 15.82 -0.53
CA ASP A 61 -3.79 16.75 -0.52
C ASP A 61 -2.83 16.51 -1.70
N ASP A 62 -3.35 16.10 -2.86
CA ASP A 62 -2.59 15.71 -4.06
C ASP A 62 -1.62 16.81 -4.52
N GLU A 63 -2.00 18.07 -4.30
CA GLU A 63 -1.21 19.24 -4.68
C GLU A 63 0.03 19.40 -3.78
N ALA A 64 -0.09 19.06 -2.50
CA ALA A 64 1.01 19.10 -1.53
C ALA A 64 1.84 17.81 -1.56
N TYR A 65 1.22 16.67 -1.88
CA TYR A 65 1.82 15.35 -1.89
C TYR A 65 1.54 14.63 -3.22
N PRO A 66 2.33 14.91 -4.27
CA PRO A 66 2.08 14.38 -5.62
C PRO A 66 2.04 12.85 -5.71
N PHE A 67 2.70 12.13 -4.80
CA PHE A 67 2.68 10.66 -4.77
C PHE A 67 1.27 10.07 -4.52
N ILE A 68 0.34 10.85 -3.95
CA ILE A 68 -1.07 10.43 -3.80
C ILE A 68 -1.68 10.08 -5.17
N VAL A 69 -1.28 10.80 -6.24
CA VAL A 69 -1.75 10.53 -7.60
C VAL A 69 -1.30 9.13 -8.05
N ASP A 70 -0.06 8.76 -7.75
CA ASP A 70 0.51 7.45 -8.10
C ASP A 70 -0.14 6.32 -7.27
N GLU A 71 -0.42 6.57 -5.99
CA GLU A 71 -1.15 5.64 -5.13
C GLU A 71 -2.58 5.40 -5.60
N LEU A 72 -3.32 6.45 -5.96
CA LEU A 72 -4.66 6.31 -6.51
C LEU A 72 -4.66 5.55 -7.83
N ALA A 73 -3.66 5.80 -8.69
CA ALA A 73 -3.50 5.04 -9.92
C ALA A 73 -3.24 3.56 -9.62
N LEU A 74 -2.40 3.25 -8.61
CA LEU A 74 -2.14 1.89 -8.17
C LEU A 74 -3.39 1.21 -7.60
N VAL A 75 -4.10 1.87 -6.69
CA VAL A 75 -5.35 1.39 -6.07
C VAL A 75 -6.38 1.06 -7.14
N ARG A 76 -6.59 1.96 -8.12
CA ARG A 76 -7.51 1.73 -9.25
C ARG A 76 -7.13 0.50 -10.05
N ARG A 77 -5.86 0.39 -10.48
CA ARG A 77 -5.38 -0.80 -11.22
C ARG A 77 -5.59 -2.10 -10.42
N ARG A 78 -5.39 -2.05 -9.10
CA ARG A 78 -5.55 -3.20 -8.22
C ARG A 78 -7.02 -3.63 -8.09
N LEU A 79 -7.93 -2.66 -7.94
CA LEU A 79 -9.37 -2.87 -7.87
C LEU A 79 -9.93 -3.40 -9.21
N ASP A 80 -9.55 -2.79 -10.33
CA ASP A 80 -9.94 -3.25 -11.68
C ASP A 80 -9.49 -4.69 -11.93
N GLY A 81 -8.29 -5.04 -11.44
CA GLY A 81 -7.75 -6.39 -11.49
C GLY A 81 -8.38 -7.39 -10.51
N HIS A 82 -9.34 -6.98 -9.68
CA HIS A 82 -9.97 -7.78 -8.64
C HIS A 82 -8.94 -8.49 -7.73
N ARG A 83 -7.84 -7.79 -7.43
CA ARG A 83 -6.72 -8.35 -6.68
C ARG A 83 -6.81 -7.98 -5.19
N PRO A 84 -6.33 -8.82 -4.27
CA PRO A 84 -6.39 -8.52 -2.84
C PRO A 84 -5.72 -7.19 -2.49
N LEU A 85 -6.47 -6.35 -1.78
CA LEU A 85 -6.08 -5.01 -1.35
C LEU A 85 -6.66 -4.74 0.04
N LEU A 86 -5.85 -4.21 0.94
CA LEU A 86 -6.25 -3.74 2.26
C LEU A 86 -5.78 -2.30 2.44
N GLY A 87 -6.69 -1.39 2.78
CA GLY A 87 -6.36 -0.02 3.16
C GLY A 87 -6.57 0.21 4.65
N ILE A 88 -5.65 0.92 5.29
CA ILE A 88 -5.71 1.26 6.72
C ILE A 88 -5.59 2.78 6.86
N CYS A 89 -6.52 3.41 7.59
CA CYS A 89 -6.53 4.87 7.79
C CYS A 89 -6.51 5.62 6.44
N LEU A 90 -5.40 6.30 6.10
CA LEU A 90 -5.19 6.93 4.80
C LEU A 90 -5.43 5.95 3.65
N GLY A 91 -4.85 4.75 3.69
CA GLY A 91 -5.06 3.76 2.64
C GLY A 91 -6.54 3.38 2.44
N ALA A 92 -7.35 3.38 3.50
CA ALA A 92 -8.79 3.14 3.38
C ALA A 92 -9.52 4.33 2.72
N GLN A 93 -9.09 5.56 3.02
CA GLN A 93 -9.62 6.77 2.40
C GLN A 93 -9.29 6.82 0.90
N LEU A 94 -8.07 6.42 0.52
CA LEU A 94 -7.64 6.34 -0.89
C LEU A 94 -8.44 5.28 -1.66
N ILE A 95 -8.78 4.14 -1.05
CA ILE A 95 -9.66 3.13 -1.66
C ILE A 95 -11.09 3.65 -1.86
N ALA A 96 -11.57 4.50 -0.97
CA ALA A 96 -12.92 5.05 -1.05
C ALA A 96 -13.07 6.18 -2.10
N ARG A 97 -11.96 6.63 -2.70
CA ARG A 97 -11.89 7.74 -3.64
C ARG A 97 -11.80 7.27 -5.10
#